data_AF-A0A2H0G6P8-F1
#
_entry.id   AF-A0A2H0G6P8-F1
#
_cell.length_a   1.000
_cell.length_b   1.000
_cell.length_c   1.000
_cell.angle_alpha   90.00
_cell.angle_beta   90.00
_cell.angle_gamma   90.00
#
_symmetry.space_group_name_H-M   'P 1'
#
loop_
_entity.id
_entity.type
_entity.pdbx_description
1 polymer ?
#
loop_
_entity_poly.entity_id
_entity_poly.type
_entity_poly.pdbx_seq_one_letter_code
_entity_poly.pdbx_strand_id
1 'polypeptide(L)'
;MINSSVKIITTKETYPLRLEVLWQHKNTLEECKLDIDDLPTTFHVGVFKDGEIVAIGTFLQQQNEKFEAKNQYRLRAMATSPKVRGENFGKQVIDFALE
;
A
#
# COMPACT_ATOMS: atom_id res chain seq x y z
N MET A 1 -5.65 -5.64 -22.98
CA MET A 1 -5.43 -6.15 -21.60
C MET A 1 -4.35 -5.29 -20.99
N ILE A 2 -4.60 -4.72 -19.82
CA ILE A 2 -3.58 -3.99 -19.07
C ILE A 2 -2.62 -5.04 -18.50
N ASN A 3 -1.34 -4.97 -18.85
CA ASN A 3 -0.35 -5.89 -18.32
C ASN A 3 0.12 -5.35 -16.95
N SER A 4 -0.40 -5.92 -15.86
CA SER A 4 0.02 -5.60 -14.51
C SER A 4 0.28 -6.84 -13.67
N SER A 5 1.16 -6.72 -12.68
CA SER A 5 1.42 -7.77 -11.70
C SER A 5 1.30 -7.23 -10.29
N VAL A 6 0.89 -8.09 -9.35
CA VAL A 6 0.73 -7.75 -7.93
C VAL A 6 1.68 -8.60 -7.13
N LYS A 7 2.36 -8.01 -6.15
CA LYS A 7 3.29 -8.73 -5.27
C LYS A 7 3.44 -8.06 -3.91
N ILE A 8 3.91 -8.84 -2.93
CA ILE A 8 4.45 -8.29 -1.70
C ILE A 8 5.72 -7.49 -2.03
N ILE A 9 5.83 -6.30 -1.46
CA ILE A 9 6.97 -5.40 -1.63
C ILE A 9 7.56 -5.03 -0.27
N THR A 10 8.78 -4.53 -0.29
CA THR A 10 9.43 -3.99 0.91
C THR A 10 8.79 -2.66 1.33
N THR A 11 8.95 -2.30 2.59
CA THR A 11 8.54 -0.99 3.11
C THR A 11 9.11 0.16 2.28
N LYS A 12 10.41 0.12 1.93
CA LYS A 12 11.08 1.20 1.20
C LYS A 12 10.54 1.40 -0.21
N GLU A 13 10.10 0.33 -0.86
CA GLU A 13 9.44 0.41 -2.18
C GLU A 13 8.12 1.18 -2.13
N THR A 14 7.49 1.32 -0.96
CA THR A 14 6.28 2.15 -0.81
C THR A 14 6.57 3.65 -0.79
N TYR A 15 7.78 4.06 -0.40
CA TYR A 15 8.08 5.46 -0.09
C TYR A 15 7.90 6.42 -1.27
N PRO A 16 8.34 6.10 -2.51
CA PRO A 16 8.17 7.02 -3.63
C PRO A 16 6.70 7.39 -3.86
N LEU A 17 5.81 6.40 -3.85
CA LEU A 17 4.39 6.63 -4.11
C LEU A 17 3.67 7.25 -2.90
N ARG A 18 4.10 6.93 -1.67
CA ARG A 18 3.63 7.61 -0.45
C ARG A 18 4.00 9.09 -0.46
N LEU A 19 5.23 9.43 -0.85
CA LEU A 19 5.70 10.81 -1.00
C LEU A 19 4.89 11.54 -2.08
N GLU A 20 4.80 10.95 -3.28
CA GLU A 20 4.09 11.54 -4.42
C GLU A 20 2.61 11.80 -4.15
N VAL A 21 1.93 10.88 -3.46
CA VAL A 21 0.46 10.90 -3.37
C VAL A 21 -0.06 11.36 -2.00
N LEU A 22 0.56 10.94 -0.91
CA LEU A 22 0.02 11.14 0.45
C LEU A 22 0.71 12.27 1.20
N TRP A 23 2.02 12.46 0.98
CA TRP A 23 2.83 13.34 1.80
C TRP A 23 3.77 14.26 1.01
N GLN A 24 3.23 14.92 -0.03
CA GLN A 24 3.94 15.83 -0.91
C GLN A 24 4.70 16.98 -0.22
N HIS A 25 4.39 17.24 1.06
CA HIS A 25 5.05 18.24 1.89
C HIS A 25 6.35 17.75 2.54
N LYS A 26 6.67 16.45 2.46
CA LYS A 26 7.92 15.87 2.98
C LYS A 26 9.07 16.10 1.99
N ASN A 27 10.29 16.17 2.52
CA ASN A 27 11.47 16.48 1.70
C ASN A 27 12.30 15.24 1.34
N THR A 28 12.11 14.13 2.05
CA THR A 28 12.88 12.89 1.87
C THR A 28 11.99 11.66 1.89
N LEU A 29 12.46 10.57 1.26
CA LEU A 29 11.75 9.28 1.28
C LEU A 29 11.68 8.67 2.69
N GLU A 30 12.72 8.85 3.50
CA GLU A 30 12.77 8.28 4.86
C GLU A 30 11.72 8.89 5.79
N GLU A 31 11.32 10.16 5.56
CA GLU A 31 10.20 10.77 6.28
C GLU A 31 8.84 10.07 5.99
N CYS A 32 8.77 9.23 4.94
CA CYS A 32 7.58 8.45 4.58
C CYS A 32 7.50 7.10 5.33
N LYS A 33 8.47 6.81 6.19
CA LYS A 33 8.39 5.68 7.12
C LYS A 33 7.25 5.89 8.12
N LEU A 34 6.52 4.82 8.42
CA LEU A 34 5.57 4.77 9.52
C LEU A 34 6.08 3.78 10.58
N ASP A 35 5.88 4.08 11.85
CA ASP A 35 6.28 3.17 12.96
C ASP A 35 5.66 1.78 12.83
N ILE A 36 4.48 1.70 12.21
CA ILE A 36 3.77 0.45 11.94
C ILE A 36 4.43 -0.44 10.89
N ASP A 37 5.31 0.11 10.05
CA ASP A 37 5.89 -0.62 8.93
C ASP A 37 6.83 -1.74 9.41
N ASP A 38 7.49 -1.55 10.56
CA ASP A 38 8.44 -2.51 11.12
C ASP A 38 7.78 -3.60 11.99
N LEU A 39 6.45 -3.59 12.13
CA LEU A 39 5.77 -4.62 12.93
C LEU A 39 5.86 -5.97 12.21
N PRO A 40 6.13 -7.08 12.93
CA PRO A 40 6.29 -8.41 12.31
C PRO A 40 5.08 -8.90 11.52
N THR A 41 3.90 -8.36 11.81
CA THR A 41 2.62 -8.71 11.18
C THR A 41 2.22 -7.73 10.07
N THR A 42 3.04 -6.72 9.78
CA THR A 42 2.79 -5.76 8.71
C THR A 42 3.32 -6.29 7.39
N PHE A 43 2.53 -6.16 6.34
CA PHE A 43 2.96 -6.44 4.97
C PHE A 43 2.53 -5.31 4.04
N HIS A 44 3.24 -5.20 2.92
CA HIS A 44 2.99 -4.18 1.91
C HIS A 44 2.72 -4.85 0.57
N VAL A 45 1.70 -4.38 -0.13
CA VAL A 45 1.34 -4.86 -1.47
C VAL A 45 1.63 -3.76 -2.48
N GLY A 46 2.23 -4.12 -3.60
CA GLY A 46 2.50 -3.23 -4.72
C GLY A 46 1.95 -3.80 -6.03
N VAL A 47 1.37 -2.92 -6.85
CA VAL A 47 0.93 -3.24 -8.22
C VAL A 47 1.89 -2.58 -9.21
N PHE A 48 2.40 -3.40 -10.12
CA PHE A 48 3.38 -3.01 -11.12
C PHE A 48 2.71 -2.87 -12.49
N LYS A 49 2.96 -1.76 -13.17
CA LYS A 49 2.61 -1.54 -14.58
C LYS A 49 3.88 -1.11 -15.30
N ASP A 50 4.24 -1.80 -16.37
CA ASP A 50 5.45 -1.52 -17.16
C ASP A 50 6.74 -1.48 -16.33
N GLY A 51 6.82 -2.29 -15.27
CA GLY A 51 7.97 -2.37 -14.37
C GLY A 51 7.98 -1.36 -13.22
N GLU A 52 7.03 -0.42 -13.18
CA GLU A 52 6.93 0.60 -12.13
C GLU A 52 5.79 0.32 -11.14
N ILE A 53 5.99 0.66 -9.87
CA ILE A 53 4.94 0.59 -8.85
C ILE A 53 3.95 1.74 -9.07
N VAL A 54 2.71 1.40 -9.40
CA VAL A 54 1.66 2.38 -9.67
C VAL A 54 0.55 2.41 -8.61
N ALA A 55 0.45 1.38 -7.78
CA ALA A 55 -0.42 1.38 -6.61
C ALA A 55 0.23 0.61 -5.45
N ILE A 56 -0.05 1.04 -4.23
CA ILE A 56 0.44 0.40 -3.00
C ILE A 56 -0.66 0.36 -1.94
N GLY A 57 -0.55 -0.59 -1.01
CA GLY A 57 -1.29 -0.62 0.24
C GLY A 57 -0.47 -1.29 1.34
N THR A 58 -0.63 -0.84 2.59
CA THR A 58 0.03 -1.43 3.77
C THR A 58 -1.01 -1.98 4.71
N PHE A 59 -0.83 -3.23 5.12
CA PHE A 59 -1.79 -3.98 5.92
C PHE A 59 -1.10 -4.44 7.19
N LEU A 60 -1.71 -4.15 8.34
CA LEU A 60 -1.19 -4.56 9.64
C LEU A 60 -2.30 -5.21 10.45
N GLN A 61 -1.96 -6.26 11.20
CA GLN A 61 -2.88 -6.83 12.17
C GLN A 61 -3.12 -5.80 13.28
N GLN A 62 -4.36 -5.34 13.43
CA GLN A 62 -4.73 -4.36 14.45
C GLN A 62 -6.19 -4.53 14.82
N GLN A 63 -6.46 -4.73 16.11
CA GLN A 63 -7.83 -4.75 16.62
C GLN A 63 -8.41 -3.36 16.75
N ASN A 64 -9.71 -3.26 16.48
CA ASN A 64 -10.51 -2.08 16.75
C ASN A 64 -11.81 -2.52 17.45
N GLU A 65 -12.02 -1.99 18.66
CA GLU A 65 -13.12 -2.34 19.56
C GLU A 65 -14.52 -2.09 18.96
N LYS A 66 -14.60 -1.30 17.89
CA LYS A 66 -15.85 -1.06 17.14
C LYS A 66 -16.29 -2.24 16.27
N PHE A 67 -15.45 -3.26 16.10
CA PHE A 67 -15.75 -4.43 15.29
C PHE A 67 -15.68 -5.70 16.13
N GLU A 68 -16.66 -6.59 15.95
CA GLU A 68 -16.76 -7.86 16.70
C GLU A 68 -15.82 -8.95 16.17
N ALA A 69 -15.34 -8.81 14.93
CA ALA A 69 -14.47 -9.80 14.30
C ALA A 69 -13.16 -9.96 15.08
N LYS A 70 -12.75 -11.20 15.37
CA LYS A 70 -11.51 -11.47 16.12
C LYS A 70 -10.25 -11.33 15.28
N ASN A 71 -10.33 -11.53 13.97
CA ASN A 71 -9.18 -11.36 13.07
C ASN A 71 -9.39 -10.09 12.27
N GLN A 72 -8.61 -9.06 12.58
CA GLN A 72 -8.73 -7.74 11.97
C GLN A 72 -7.40 -7.29 11.41
N TYR A 73 -7.47 -6.74 10.20
CA TYR A 73 -6.37 -6.03 9.57
C TYR A 73 -6.81 -4.61 9.28
N ARG A 74 -5.89 -3.67 9.49
CA ARG A 74 -6.07 -2.28 9.15
C ARG A 74 -5.31 -1.97 7.87
N LEU A 75 -6.00 -1.39 6.90
CA LEU A 75 -5.36 -0.76 5.73
C LEU A 75 -4.81 0.62 6.11
N ARG A 76 -3.57 0.89 5.71
CA ARG A 76 -2.88 2.18 5.84
C ARG A 76 -2.11 2.49 4.57
N ALA A 77 -1.81 3.77 4.40
CA ALA A 77 -0.94 4.29 3.34
C ALA A 77 -1.25 3.73 1.93
N MET A 78 -2.55 3.60 1.63
CA MET A 78 -3.03 3.21 0.31
C MET A 78 -2.86 4.38 -0.66
N ALA A 79 -2.23 4.14 -1.80
CA ALA A 79 -2.06 5.15 -2.84
C ALA A 79 -2.09 4.54 -4.24
N THR A 80 -2.51 5.34 -5.21
CA THR A 80 -2.40 5.03 -6.64
C THR A 80 -1.91 6.28 -7.35
N SER A 81 -0.91 6.11 -8.22
CA SER A 81 -0.31 7.21 -8.99
C SER A 81 -1.40 7.97 -9.74
N PRO A 82 -1.41 9.32 -9.71
CA PRO A 82 -2.40 10.13 -10.42
C PRO A 82 -2.48 9.82 -11.91
N LYS A 83 -1.39 9.33 -12.50
CA LYS A 83 -1.26 9.01 -13.94
C LYS A 83 -2.16 7.85 -14.39
N VAL A 84 -2.61 7.00 -13.46
CA VAL A 84 -3.33 5.75 -13.80
C VAL A 84 -4.59 5.51 -12.94
N ARG A 85 -5.12 6.56 -12.31
CA ARG A 85 -6.35 6.44 -11.52
C ARG A 85 -7.54 6.09 -12.42
N GLY A 86 -8.49 5.33 -11.90
CA GLY A 86 -9.63 4.80 -12.66
C GLY A 86 -9.34 3.51 -13.44
N GLU A 87 -8.10 3.03 -13.45
CA GLU A 87 -7.70 1.77 -14.14
C GLU A 87 -7.76 0.51 -13.23
N ASN A 88 -8.44 0.57 -12.08
CA ASN A 88 -8.59 -0.54 -11.11
C ASN A 88 -7.31 -1.05 -10.41
N PHE A 89 -6.15 -0.39 -10.53
CA PHE A 89 -4.94 -0.83 -9.80
C PHE A 89 -5.10 -0.79 -8.27
N GLY A 90 -5.85 0.17 -7.74
CA GLY A 90 -6.18 0.17 -6.31
C GLY A 90 -7.03 -1.04 -5.89
N LYS A 91 -7.91 -1.52 -6.78
CA LYS A 91 -8.70 -2.75 -6.55
C LYS A 91 -7.78 -3.97 -6.50
N GLN A 92 -6.81 -4.08 -7.41
CA GLN A 92 -5.85 -5.18 -7.44
C GLN A 92 -5.05 -5.29 -6.13
N VAL A 93 -4.69 -4.17 -5.49
CA VAL A 93 -4.05 -4.17 -4.16
C VAL A 93 -4.97 -4.83 -3.12
N ILE A 94 -6.25 -4.47 -3.10
CA ILE A 94 -7.22 -4.99 -2.12
C ILE A 94 -7.52 -6.46 -2.37
N ASP A 95 -7.79 -6.84 -3.62
CA ASP A 95 -8.10 -8.22 -3.98
C ASP A 95 -6.96 -9.15 -3.57
N PHE A 96 -5.72 -8.80 -3.88
CA PHE A 96 -4.53 -9.59 -3.51
C PHE A 96 -4.36 -9.71 -1.99
N ALA A 97 -4.72 -8.68 -1.22
CA ALA A 97 -4.59 -8.70 0.23
C ALA A 97 -5.70 -9.49 0.95
N LEU A 98 -6.76 -9.88 0.22
CA LEU A 98 -7.88 -10.67 0.74
C LEU A 98 -7.72 -12.17 0.47
N GLU A 99 -6.78 -12.57 -0.39
CA GLU A 99 -6.42 -13.97 -0.68
C GLU A 99 -5.54 -14.58 0.43
#